data_AF-A0A7K0CAE4-F1
#
_entry.id   AF-A0A7K0CAE4-F1
#
_cell.length_a   1.000
_cell.length_b   1.000
_cell.length_c   1.000
_cell.angle_alpha   90.00
_cell.angle_beta   90.00
_cell.angle_gamma   90.00
#
_symmetry.space_group_name_H-M   'P 1'
#
loop_
_entity.id
_entity.type
_entity.pdbx_description
1 polymer ?
#
loop_
_entity_poly.entity_id
_entity_poly.type
_entity_poly.pdbx_seq_one_letter_code
_entity_poly.pdbx_strand_id
1 'polypeptide(L)'
;MPRDLVFDVFDFNAERPDGEPTTERWANALSLFAEPGAEETTADVWRRAAVYFEAKDYTTAARLLGGIVADHPELTGPRLLLARSYYHSAQLGRAEEQLRELVDRNPVESYAHLMLARTLERQGRGEEAARWHRLAEVLGAG
;
A
#
# COMPACT_ATOMS: atom_id res chain seq x y z
N MET A 1 -24.41 -44.37 -48.61
CA MET A 1 -24.01 -44.72 -47.23
C MET A 1 -22.77 -43.88 -46.88
N PRO A 2 -22.67 -43.30 -45.66
CA PRO A 2 -22.57 -41.85 -45.38
C PRO A 2 -21.14 -41.41 -44.94
N ARG A 3 -20.73 -40.16 -44.64
CA ARG A 3 -21.29 -39.04 -43.85
C ARG A 3 -20.60 -37.69 -44.19
N ASP A 4 -21.29 -36.59 -43.90
CA ASP A 4 -20.95 -35.17 -44.08
C ASP A 4 -19.94 -34.56 -43.05
N LEU A 5 -19.42 -33.35 -43.40
CA LEU A 5 -19.01 -32.18 -42.56
C LEU A 5 -17.71 -32.36 -41.70
N VAL A 6 -16.79 -31.40 -41.46
CA VAL A 6 -16.78 -29.93 -41.23
C VAL A 6 -15.34 -29.39 -41.49
N PHE A 7 -15.20 -28.09 -41.78
CA PHE A 7 -14.00 -27.26 -41.66
C PHE A 7 -13.09 -27.59 -40.45
N ASP A 8 -11.77 -27.60 -40.62
CA ASP A 8 -10.81 -27.44 -39.52
C ASP A 8 -9.79 -26.34 -39.87
N VAL A 9 -10.08 -25.15 -39.34
CA VAL A 9 -9.13 -24.06 -39.19
C VAL A 9 -8.53 -24.29 -37.82
N PHE A 10 -7.32 -24.87 -37.73
CA PHE A 10 -6.35 -24.78 -36.62
C PHE A 10 -5.31 -25.91 -36.77
N ASP A 11 -4.43 -25.82 -37.77
CA ASP A 11 -3.21 -26.63 -37.78
C ASP A 11 -2.14 -25.91 -36.94
N PHE A 12 -1.97 -26.38 -35.70
CA PHE A 12 -1.09 -25.78 -34.69
C PHE A 12 0.33 -26.39 -34.69
N ASN A 13 0.71 -27.20 -35.69
CA ASN A 13 1.92 -28.04 -35.62
C ASN A 13 2.88 -27.91 -36.82
N ALA A 14 3.11 -26.69 -37.31
CA ALA A 14 4.23 -26.43 -38.22
C ALA A 14 5.49 -26.00 -37.43
N GLU A 15 6.35 -26.97 -37.10
CA GLU A 15 7.69 -26.74 -36.53
C GLU A 15 8.72 -26.42 -37.63
N ARG A 16 9.67 -25.50 -37.33
CA ARG A 16 10.89 -25.31 -38.14
C ARG A 16 11.97 -26.30 -37.71
N PRO A 17 12.89 -26.69 -38.61
CA PRO A 17 13.83 -27.80 -38.38
C PRO A 17 14.92 -27.61 -37.30
N ASP A 18 14.99 -26.48 -36.59
CA ASP A 18 16.11 -26.11 -35.73
C ASP A 18 15.82 -25.98 -34.22
N GLY A 19 14.57 -26.19 -33.76
CA GLY A 19 14.27 -26.44 -32.34
C GLY A 19 14.53 -25.30 -31.33
N GLU A 20 14.99 -24.13 -31.77
CA GLU A 20 15.24 -22.99 -30.89
C GLU A 20 13.94 -22.18 -30.66
N PRO A 21 13.44 -22.04 -29.41
CA PRO A 21 12.32 -21.17 -29.13
C PRO A 21 12.77 -19.72 -29.30
N THR A 22 12.23 -19.03 -30.31
CA THR A 22 12.39 -17.58 -30.45
C THR A 22 11.98 -16.89 -29.15
N THR A 23 12.86 -16.05 -28.59
CA THR A 23 12.68 -15.26 -27.36
C THR A 23 11.32 -14.53 -27.27
N GLU A 24 10.68 -14.26 -28.40
CA GLU A 24 9.34 -13.65 -28.49
C GLU A 24 8.18 -14.55 -28.03
N ARG A 25 8.29 -15.88 -28.10
CA ARG A 25 7.20 -16.79 -27.69
C ARG A 25 6.97 -16.77 -26.17
N TRP A 26 8.04 -16.63 -25.38
CA TRP A 26 7.90 -16.48 -23.92
C TRP A 26 7.37 -15.10 -23.53
N ALA A 27 7.74 -14.05 -24.29
CA ALA A 27 7.24 -12.70 -24.07
C ALA A 27 5.72 -12.62 -24.29
N ASN A 28 5.19 -13.33 -25.30
CA ASN A 28 3.75 -13.41 -25.56
C ASN A 28 3.01 -14.35 -24.60
N ALA A 29 3.65 -15.42 -24.14
CA ALA A 29 3.04 -16.29 -23.14
C ALA A 29 2.88 -15.56 -21.78
N LEU A 30 3.89 -14.79 -21.37
CA LEU A 30 3.83 -14.02 -20.12
C LEU A 30 2.79 -12.88 -20.20
N SER A 31 2.61 -12.26 -21.38
CA SER A 31 1.57 -11.25 -21.60
C SER A 31 0.16 -11.83 -21.72
N LEU A 32 0.01 -13.13 -22.03
CA LEU A 32 -1.27 -13.83 -22.05
C LEU A 32 -1.78 -14.19 -20.63
N PHE A 33 -0.88 -14.31 -19.65
CA PHE A 33 -1.23 -14.59 -18.24
C PHE A 33 -1.32 -13.33 -17.37
N ALA A 34 -0.79 -12.19 -17.83
CA ALA A 34 -0.97 -10.90 -17.18
C ALA A 34 -2.11 -10.15 -17.90
N GLU A 35 -3.29 -10.11 -17.29
CA GLU A 35 -4.45 -9.39 -17.82
C GLU A 35 -4.09 -7.93 -18.16
N PRO A 36 -4.05 -7.53 -19.44
CA PRO A 36 -3.78 -6.14 -19.82
C PRO A 36 -4.97 -5.29 -19.37
N GLY A 37 -4.79 -4.60 -18.23
CA GLY A 37 -5.84 -3.82 -17.58
C GLY A 37 -6.16 -4.22 -16.15
N ALA A 38 -5.35 -5.07 -15.49
CA ALA A 38 -5.46 -5.25 -14.05
C ALA A 38 -5.35 -3.88 -13.35
N GLU A 39 -6.49 -3.33 -12.92
CA GLU A 39 -6.56 -2.07 -12.20
C GLU A 39 -5.64 -2.14 -10.97
N GLU A 40 -4.80 -1.11 -10.78
CA GLU A 40 -3.92 -1.05 -9.61
C GLU A 40 -4.78 -1.11 -8.35
N THR A 41 -4.64 -2.18 -7.56
CA THR A 41 -5.47 -2.37 -6.37
C THR A 41 -5.00 -1.47 -5.23
N THR A 42 -5.88 -1.17 -4.27
CA THR A 42 -5.50 -0.48 -3.03
C THR A 42 -4.32 -1.17 -2.32
N ALA A 43 -4.24 -2.51 -2.39
CA ALA A 43 -3.13 -3.27 -1.83
C ALA A 43 -1.81 -3.04 -2.58
N ASP A 44 -1.85 -2.86 -3.90
CA ASP A 44 -0.67 -2.53 -4.71
C ASP A 44 -0.16 -1.12 -4.39
N VAL A 45 -1.08 -0.14 -4.32
CA VAL A 45 -0.74 1.23 -3.93
C VAL A 45 -0.16 1.25 -2.51
N TRP A 46 -0.73 0.49 -1.58
CA TRP A 46 -0.24 0.41 -0.19
C TRP A 46 1.18 -0.17 -0.14
N ARG A 47 1.43 -1.29 -0.83
CA ARG A 47 2.78 -1.89 -0.91
C ARG A 47 3.79 -0.91 -1.50
N ARG A 48 3.43 -0.20 -2.56
CA ARG A 48 4.30 0.82 -3.16
C ARG A 48 4.56 1.98 -2.20
N ALA A 49 3.55 2.45 -1.48
CA ALA A 49 3.74 3.49 -0.47
C ALA A 49 4.67 3.05 0.67
N ALA A 50 4.59 1.79 1.10
CA ALA A 50 5.51 1.23 2.07
C ALA A 50 6.96 1.23 1.54
N VAL A 51 7.18 0.88 0.26
CA VAL A 51 8.51 0.96 -0.36
C VAL A 51 9.06 2.39 -0.34
N TYR A 52 8.25 3.40 -0.70
CA TYR A 52 8.69 4.80 -0.61
C TYR A 52 8.98 5.25 0.82
N PHE A 53 8.19 4.78 1.79
CA PHE A 53 8.42 5.05 3.21
C PHE A 53 9.77 4.49 3.68
N GLU A 54 10.08 3.23 3.36
CA GLU A 54 11.36 2.60 3.69
C GLU A 54 12.54 3.28 2.99
N ALA A 55 12.33 3.77 1.77
CA ALA A 55 13.29 4.59 1.04
C ALA A 55 13.44 6.03 1.61
N LYS A 56 12.72 6.37 2.69
CA LYS A 56 12.66 7.70 3.31
C LYS A 56 12.10 8.80 2.42
N ASP A 57 11.47 8.45 1.29
CA ASP A 57 10.66 9.37 0.50
C ASP A 57 9.25 9.45 1.11
N TYR A 58 9.21 10.07 2.28
CA TYR A 58 7.99 10.22 3.05
C TYR A 58 6.94 11.09 2.35
N THR A 59 7.38 12.01 1.49
CA THR A 59 6.49 12.86 0.69
C THR A 59 5.72 12.06 -0.35
N THR A 60 6.39 11.17 -1.08
CA THR A 60 5.73 10.30 -2.06
C THR A 60 4.86 9.26 -1.36
N ALA A 61 5.34 8.67 -0.25
CA ALA A 61 4.55 7.75 0.57
C ALA A 61 3.25 8.43 1.05
N ALA A 62 3.33 9.64 1.60
CA ALA A 62 2.17 10.39 2.07
C ALA A 62 1.16 10.70 0.96
N ARG A 63 1.63 11.01 -0.26
CA ARG A 63 0.73 11.28 -1.40
C ARG A 63 -0.06 10.03 -1.77
N LEU A 64 0.59 8.86 -1.85
CA LEU A 64 -0.08 7.60 -2.18
C LEU A 64 -1.06 7.19 -1.07
N LEU A 65 -0.63 7.26 0.18
CA LEU A 65 -1.45 6.88 1.33
C LEU A 65 -2.64 7.83 1.55
N GLY A 66 -2.49 9.11 1.19
CA GLY A 66 -3.58 10.08 1.23
C GLY A 66 -4.77 9.69 0.35
N GLY A 67 -4.50 9.13 -0.84
CA GLY A 67 -5.55 8.57 -1.70
C GLY A 67 -6.25 7.38 -1.05
N ILE A 68 -5.48 6.41 -0.55
CA ILE A 68 -6.03 5.23 0.12
C ILE A 68 -6.91 5.62 1.32
N VAL A 69 -6.46 6.57 2.15
CA VAL A 69 -7.21 6.99 3.35
C VAL A 69 -8.47 7.80 3.00
N ALA A 70 -8.47 8.50 1.87
CA ALA A 70 -9.67 9.19 1.38
C ALA A 70 -10.73 8.18 0.89
N ASP A 71 -10.31 7.16 0.15
CA ASP A 71 -11.21 6.16 -0.43
C ASP A 71 -11.65 5.08 0.58
N HIS A 72 -10.76 4.74 1.51
CA HIS A 72 -10.93 3.69 2.52
C HIS A 72 -10.59 4.21 3.92
N PRO A 73 -11.38 5.16 4.45
CA PRO A 73 -11.07 5.80 5.72
C PRO A 73 -11.00 4.84 6.90
N GLU A 74 -11.65 3.68 6.83
CA GLU A 74 -11.67 2.59 7.82
C GLU A 74 -10.38 1.79 7.98
N LEU A 75 -9.46 1.87 7.01
CA LEU A 75 -8.22 1.11 7.08
C LEU A 75 -7.21 1.80 8.01
N THR A 76 -7.03 1.22 9.19
CA THR A 76 -6.09 1.69 10.23
C THR A 76 -4.64 1.70 9.73
N GLY A 77 -4.19 0.65 9.04
CA GLY A 77 -2.80 0.48 8.60
C GLY A 77 -2.30 1.61 7.68
N PRO A 78 -2.97 1.88 6.56
CA PRO A 78 -2.65 3.01 5.67
C PRO A 78 -2.69 4.37 6.38
N ARG A 79 -3.69 4.62 7.24
CA ARG A 79 -3.78 5.88 8.01
C ARG A 79 -2.61 6.05 8.98
N LEU A 80 -2.20 4.98 9.65
CA LEU A 80 -1.04 4.99 10.55
C LEU A 80 0.26 5.24 9.78
N LEU A 81 0.44 4.59 8.62
CA LEU A 81 1.61 4.84 7.77
C LEU A 81 1.61 6.26 7.20
N LEU A 82 0.45 6.83 6.90
CA LEU A 82 0.28 8.22 6.47
C LEU A 82 0.72 9.18 7.57
N ALA A 83 0.26 8.98 8.81
CA ALA A 83 0.68 9.76 9.96
C ALA A 83 2.20 9.72 10.16
N ARG A 84 2.81 8.53 10.10
CA ARG A 84 4.28 8.36 10.18
C ARG A 84 4.99 9.10 9.05
N SER A 85 4.46 9.04 7.83
CA SER A 85 5.01 9.75 6.67
C SER A 85 5.00 11.27 6.89
N TYR A 86 3.89 11.81 7.42
CA TYR A 86 3.82 13.23 7.78
C TYR A 86 4.78 13.59 8.92
N TYR A 87 4.89 12.75 9.94
CA TYR A 87 5.83 12.96 11.03
C TYR A 87 7.28 13.06 10.53
N HIS A 88 7.71 12.10 9.70
CA HIS A 88 9.08 12.08 9.21
C HIS A 88 9.40 13.19 8.18
N SER A 89 8.39 13.67 7.44
CA SER A 89 8.50 14.84 6.56
C SER A 89 8.26 16.18 7.25
N ALA A 90 8.22 16.22 8.59
CA ALA A 90 8.01 17.41 9.42
C ALA A 90 6.66 18.13 9.20
N GLN A 91 5.68 17.46 8.59
CA GLN A 91 4.30 17.95 8.45
C GLN A 91 3.49 17.63 9.72
N LEU A 92 3.94 18.14 10.87
CA LEU A 92 3.48 17.67 12.19
C LEU A 92 1.99 17.90 12.43
N GLY A 93 1.40 18.98 11.93
CA GLY A 93 -0.04 19.24 12.07
C GLY A 93 -0.90 18.17 11.36
N ARG A 94 -0.47 17.74 10.16
CA ARG A 94 -1.15 16.67 9.42
C ARG A 94 -0.95 15.31 10.09
N ALA A 95 0.23 15.06 10.65
CA ALA A 95 0.47 13.85 11.42
C ALA A 95 -0.46 13.77 12.63
N GLU A 96 -0.58 14.86 13.39
CA GLU A 96 -1.47 14.95 14.55
C GLU A 96 -2.93 14.69 14.17
N GLU A 97 -3.43 15.31 13.11
CA GLU A 97 -4.80 15.10 12.61
C GLU A 97 -5.11 13.61 12.38
N GLN A 98 -4.23 12.92 11.65
CA GLN A 98 -4.41 11.49 11.37
C GLN A 98 -4.31 10.62 12.62
N LEU A 99 -3.46 10.99 13.58
CA LEU A 99 -3.27 10.25 14.83
C LEU A 99 -4.44 10.44 15.80
N ARG A 100 -5.02 11.65 15.87
CA ARG A 100 -6.24 11.90 16.65
C ARG A 100 -7.40 11.07 16.13
N GLU A 101 -7.60 11.04 14.81
CA GLU A 101 -8.61 10.19 14.18
C GLU A 101 -8.39 8.70 14.52
N LEU A 102 -7.13 8.23 14.53
CA LEU A 102 -6.82 6.85 14.90
C LEU A 102 -7.18 6.52 16.36
N VAL A 103 -6.83 7.38 17.31
CA VAL A 103 -7.11 7.12 18.74
C VAL A 103 -8.59 7.30 19.07
N ASP A 104 -9.31 8.16 18.35
CA ASP A 104 -10.76 8.32 18.52
C ASP A 104 -11.51 7.08 18.00
N ARG A 105 -11.06 6.50 16.89
CA ARG A 105 -11.69 5.30 16.29
C ARG A 105 -11.27 3.99 16.94
N ASN A 106 -9.99 3.89 17.30
CA ASN A 106 -9.43 2.72 17.96
C ASN A 106 -8.64 3.16 19.21
N PRO A 107 -9.33 3.38 20.35
CA PRO A 107 -8.69 3.84 21.58
C PRO A 107 -7.64 2.89 22.16
N VAL A 108 -7.62 1.63 21.74
CA VAL A 108 -6.65 0.62 22.21
C VAL A 108 -5.43 0.46 21.31
N GLU A 109 -5.32 1.25 20.22
CA GLU A 109 -4.14 1.27 19.35
C GLU A 109 -2.96 1.96 20.03
N SER A 110 -2.21 1.19 20.82
CA SER A 110 -1.11 1.67 21.67
C SER A 110 -0.06 2.47 20.88
N TYR A 111 0.24 2.05 19.65
CA TYR A 111 1.24 2.71 18.81
C TYR A 111 0.76 4.07 18.27
N ALA A 112 -0.55 4.27 18.05
CA ALA A 112 -1.10 5.58 17.68
C ALA A 112 -0.94 6.58 18.82
N HIS A 113 -1.17 6.18 20.07
CA HIS A 113 -0.92 7.02 21.25
C HIS A 113 0.56 7.43 21.35
N LEU A 114 1.48 6.47 21.17
CA LEU A 114 2.92 6.74 21.19
C LEU A 114 3.33 7.73 20.09
N MET A 115 2.82 7.55 18.87
CA MET A 115 3.13 8.44 17.76
C MET A 115 2.50 9.84 17.94
N LEU A 116 1.31 9.94 18.54
CA LEU A 116 0.68 11.22 18.85
C LEU A 116 1.51 11.99 19.87
N ALA A 117 1.97 11.31 20.92
CA ALA A 117 2.83 11.90 21.93
C ALA A 117 4.11 12.49 21.31
N ARG A 118 4.86 11.69 20.53
CA ARG A 118 6.08 12.14 19.83
C ARG A 118 5.84 13.29 18.85
N THR A 119 4.69 13.29 18.19
CA THR A 119 4.32 14.37 17.27
C THR A 119 4.11 15.67 18.03
N LEU A 120 3.39 15.63 19.16
CA LEU A 120 3.15 16.77 20.04
C LEU A 120 4.46 17.29 20.66
N GLU A 121 5.38 16.41 21.05
CA GLU A 121 6.71 16.81 21.54
C GLU A 121 7.49 17.60 20.49
N ARG A 122 7.52 17.13 19.24
CA ARG A 122 8.19 17.86 18.14
C ARG A 122 7.52 19.17 17.78
N GLN A 123 6.25 19.35 18.12
CA GLN A 123 5.54 20.63 18.03
C GLN A 123 5.82 21.55 19.24
N GLY A 124 6.53 21.09 20.27
CA GLY A 124 6.78 21.83 21.52
C GLY A 124 5.66 21.75 22.55
N ARG A 125 4.68 20.84 22.38
CA ARG A 125 3.52 20.66 23.27
C ARG A 125 3.75 19.54 24.28
N GLY A 126 4.85 19.62 25.03
CA GLY A 126 5.30 18.56 25.94
C GLY A 126 4.29 18.20 27.05
N GLU A 127 3.58 19.19 27.60
CA GLU A 127 2.56 18.95 28.63
C GLU A 127 1.43 18.05 28.14
N GLU A 128 0.98 18.26 26.90
CA GLU A 128 -0.07 17.43 26.29
C GLU A 128 0.47 16.06 25.90
N ALA A 129 1.69 16.01 25.33
CA ALA A 129 2.34 14.76 24.97
C ALA A 129 2.45 13.79 26.16
N ALA A 130 2.73 14.30 27.37
CA ALA A 130 2.85 13.49 28.58
C ALA A 130 1.59 12.66 28.87
N ARG A 131 0.39 13.17 28.55
CA ARG A 131 -0.85 12.38 28.69
C ARG A 131 -0.87 11.19 27.73
N TRP A 132 -0.47 11.42 26.48
CA TRP A 132 -0.49 10.39 25.43
C TRP A 132 0.60 9.33 25.64
N HIS A 133 1.77 9.71 26.17
CA HIS A 133 2.78 8.74 26.60
C HIS A 133 2.26 7.77 27.65
N ARG A 134 1.61 8.28 28.70
CA ARG A 134 1.01 7.42 29.74
C ARG A 134 -0.03 6.46 29.18
N LEU A 135 -0.85 6.91 28.23
CA LEU A 135 -1.83 6.04 27.56
C LEU A 135 -1.12 4.95 26.73
N ALA A 136 -0.07 5.31 25.99
CA ALA A 136 0.73 4.35 25.24
C ALA A 136 1.33 3.28 26.15
N GLU A 137 1.94 3.67 27.28
CA GLU A 137 2.53 2.75 28.27
C GLU A 137 1.48 1.80 28.85
N VAL A 138 0.31 2.31 29.27
CA VAL A 138 -0.78 1.49 29.82
C VAL A 138 -1.29 0.47 28.80
N LEU A 139 -1.28 0.82 27.51
CA LEU A 139 -1.71 -0.05 26.41
C LEU A 139 -0.56 -0.95 25.88
N GLY A 140 0.63 -0.91 26.47
CA GLY A 140 1.76 -1.77 26.12
C GLY A 140 2.66 -1.28 24.98
N ALA A 141 2.58 0.01 24.62
CA ALA A 141 3.57 0.68 23.77
C ALA A 141 4.60 1.41 24.66
N GLY A 142 5.57 0.66 25.19
CA GLY A 142 6.65 1.15 26.05
C GLY A 142 7.98 0.48 25.72
#